data_AF-A0A226DW21-F1
#
_entry.id   AF-A0A226DW21-F1
#
_cell.length_a   1.000
_cell.length_b   1.000
_cell.length_c   1.000
_cell.angle_alpha   90.00
_cell.angle_beta   90.00
_cell.angle_gamma   90.00
#
_symmetry.space_group_name_H-M   'P 1'
#
loop_
_entity.id
_entity.type
_entity.pdbx_description
1 polymer ?
#
loop_
_entity_poly.entity_id
_entity_poly.type
_entity_poly.pdbx_seq_one_letter_code
_entity_poly.pdbx_strand_id
1 'polypeptide(L)'
;MSKVTTLIALATLCFVSLRFLQDDPFPYGKGKEIANKTTLLSRATEFLPISAKSAWRYSFMPTIIIPILVLLFTPARYIFYPKNAIAFGITFFHCFYPTILYSSKISRHAHPIGILVFLAIFVVNVVHKFYVFHGIANVLTPESFTLPVCCGAVISAFGVAVNHYHDAILTALRDEGKGYQIPMGGLFTWISCPNYYNPLLVAP
;
A
#
# COMPACT_ATOMS: atom_id res chain seq x y z
N MET A 1 0.61 -3.32 26.23
CA MET A 1 1.94 -3.76 25.74
C MET A 1 1.93 -4.98 24.80
N SER A 2 0.81 -5.60 24.39
CA SER A 2 0.84 -6.79 23.50
C SER A 2 0.69 -6.52 22.00
N LYS A 3 -0.04 -5.47 21.58
CA LYS A 3 -0.37 -5.24 20.16
C LYS A 3 0.76 -4.64 19.33
N VAL A 4 1.57 -3.76 19.94
CA VAL A 4 2.71 -3.10 19.28
C VAL A 4 3.82 -4.12 19.02
N THR A 5 4.07 -5.01 19.97
CA THR A 5 5.07 -6.08 19.85
C THR A 5 4.69 -7.08 18.76
N THR A 6 3.40 -7.42 18.60
CA THR A 6 2.94 -8.28 17.50
C THR A 6 3.14 -7.61 16.14
N LEU A 7 2.89 -6.31 16.03
CA LEU A 7 3.10 -5.56 14.77
C LEU A 7 4.58 -5.42 14.43
N ILE A 8 5.41 -5.14 15.43
CA ILE A 8 6.87 -5.13 15.27
C ILE A 8 7.35 -6.51 14.88
N ALA A 9 6.86 -7.58 15.52
CA ALA A 9 7.22 -8.96 15.20
C ALA A 9 6.78 -9.37 13.79
N LEU A 10 5.60 -8.95 13.34
CA LEU A 10 5.11 -9.22 11.98
C LEU A 10 5.90 -8.42 10.94
N ALA A 11 6.23 -7.16 11.24
CA ALA A 11 7.03 -6.30 10.38
C ALA A 11 8.48 -6.81 10.29
N THR A 12 9.08 -7.28 11.40
CA THR A 12 10.41 -7.90 11.38
C THR A 12 10.38 -9.25 10.69
N LEU A 13 9.37 -10.09 10.92
CA LEU A 13 9.19 -11.34 10.14
C LEU A 13 9.10 -11.02 8.65
N CYS A 14 8.27 -10.06 8.25
CA CYS A 14 8.13 -9.68 6.85
C CYS A 14 9.45 -9.12 6.27
N PHE A 15 10.14 -8.25 7.01
CA PHE A 15 11.45 -7.71 6.60
C PHE A 15 12.51 -8.81 6.46
N VAL A 16 12.56 -9.74 7.42
CA VAL A 16 13.49 -10.87 7.42
C VAL A 16 13.15 -11.84 6.29
N SER A 17 11.87 -12.16 6.07
CA SER A 17 11.42 -12.95 4.92
C SER A 17 11.77 -12.28 3.59
N LEU A 18 11.60 -10.97 3.47
CA LEU A 18 11.98 -10.21 2.27
C LEU A 18 13.49 -10.18 2.05
N ARG A 19 14.30 -10.20 3.12
CA ARG A 19 15.76 -10.36 3.04
C ARG A 19 16.17 -11.73 2.50
N PHE A 20 15.51 -12.80 2.96
CA PHE A 20 15.74 -14.15 2.45
C PHE A 20 15.17 -14.36 1.03
N LEU A 21 14.23 -13.53 0.60
CA LEU A 21 13.73 -13.45 -0.78
C LEU A 21 14.53 -12.46 -1.66
N GLN A 22 15.67 -11.93 -1.21
CA GLN A 22 16.52 -11.13 -2.09
C GLN A 22 17.19 -11.98 -3.18
N ASP A 23 17.42 -13.26 -2.90
CA ASP A 23 18.02 -14.20 -3.85
C ASP A 23 17.00 -14.67 -4.92
N ASP A 24 15.70 -14.68 -4.58
CA ASP A 24 14.58 -15.01 -5.47
C ASP A 24 13.55 -13.86 -5.44
N PRO A 25 13.59 -12.90 -6.39
CA PRO A 25 12.72 -11.73 -6.34
C PRO A 25 11.25 -12.13 -6.36
N PHE A 26 10.45 -11.42 -5.57
CA PHE A 26 9.02 -11.72 -5.47
C PHE A 26 8.39 -11.70 -6.88
N PRO A 27 7.68 -12.76 -7.29
CA PRO A 27 7.29 -13.01 -8.69
C PRO A 27 6.13 -12.12 -9.17
N TYR A 28 6.33 -10.81 -9.12
CA TYR A 28 5.44 -9.75 -9.55
C TYR A 28 6.25 -8.65 -10.28
N GLY A 29 5.62 -7.96 -11.23
CA GLY A 29 6.28 -6.91 -12.00
C GLY A 29 7.55 -7.41 -12.69
N LYS A 30 8.67 -6.70 -12.55
CA LYS A 30 9.99 -7.11 -13.06
C LYS A 30 10.53 -8.37 -12.37
N GLY A 31 10.16 -8.60 -11.10
CA GLY A 31 10.56 -9.80 -10.37
C GLY A 31 10.02 -11.08 -11.03
N LYS A 32 8.90 -11.02 -11.74
CA LYS A 32 8.38 -12.15 -12.54
C LYS A 32 9.30 -12.55 -13.71
N GLU A 33 10.04 -11.61 -14.29
CA GLU A 33 10.98 -11.88 -15.38
C GLU A 33 12.30 -12.50 -14.86
N ILE A 34 12.65 -12.20 -13.61
CA ILE A 34 13.92 -12.60 -12.98
C ILE A 34 13.74 -13.86 -12.11
N ALA A 35 12.54 -14.11 -11.59
CA ALA A 35 12.26 -15.22 -10.68
C ALA A 35 12.57 -16.56 -11.32
N ASN A 36 13.24 -17.43 -10.57
CA ASN A 36 13.49 -18.80 -10.99
C ASN A 36 12.15 -19.53 -11.16
N LYS A 37 11.85 -20.00 -12.37
CA LYS A 37 10.57 -20.66 -12.71
C LYS A 37 10.36 -22.01 -12.01
N THR A 38 11.38 -22.53 -11.33
CA THR A 38 11.31 -23.79 -10.59
C THR A 38 10.80 -23.64 -9.16
N THR A 39 10.83 -22.43 -8.58
CA THR A 39 10.39 -22.18 -7.21
C THR A 39 8.86 -22.33 -7.06
N LEU A 40 8.38 -22.82 -5.91
CA LEU A 40 6.94 -22.94 -5.64
C LEU A 40 6.19 -21.60 -5.80
N LEU A 41 6.83 -20.50 -5.39
CA LEU A 41 6.29 -19.15 -5.51
C LEU A 41 6.08 -18.73 -6.97
N SER A 42 7.06 -18.96 -7.85
CA SER A 42 6.94 -18.58 -9.26
C SER A 42 5.85 -19.41 -9.96
N ARG A 43 5.80 -20.72 -9.72
CA ARG A 43 4.73 -21.60 -10.22
C ARG A 43 3.35 -21.15 -9.74
N ALA A 44 3.23 -20.76 -8.48
CA ALA A 44 1.97 -20.29 -7.93
C ALA A 44 1.56 -18.90 -8.45
N THR A 45 2.50 -18.10 -8.97
CA THR A 45 2.16 -16.85 -9.66
C THR A 45 1.78 -17.00 -11.13
N GLU A 46 2.16 -18.11 -11.74
CA GLU A 46 1.65 -18.52 -13.05
C GLU A 46 0.29 -19.24 -12.93
N PHE A 47 -0.03 -19.77 -11.75
CA PHE A 47 -1.32 -20.37 -11.46
C PHE A 47 -2.42 -19.30 -11.37
N LEU A 48 -3.39 -19.38 -12.28
CA LEU A 48 -4.54 -18.46 -12.42
C LEU A 48 -4.13 -16.98 -12.52
N PRO A 49 -3.54 -16.56 -13.66
CA PRO A 49 -3.13 -15.17 -13.85
C PRO A 49 -4.36 -14.26 -13.94
N ILE A 50 -4.39 -13.23 -13.11
CA ILE A 50 -5.41 -12.18 -13.10
C ILE A 50 -4.82 -10.95 -13.78
N SER A 51 -5.63 -10.21 -14.55
CA SER A 51 -5.19 -8.94 -15.12
C SER A 51 -4.72 -8.00 -14.01
N ALA A 52 -3.60 -7.31 -14.23
CA ALA A 52 -3.00 -6.44 -13.20
C ALA A 52 -4.00 -5.39 -12.70
N LYS A 53 -4.76 -4.79 -13.62
CA LYS A 53 -5.80 -3.79 -13.31
C LYS A 53 -6.86 -4.35 -12.36
N SER A 54 -7.42 -5.53 -12.63
CA SER A 54 -8.42 -6.15 -11.75
C SER A 54 -7.80 -6.60 -10.43
N ALA A 55 -6.63 -7.23 -10.47
CA ALA A 55 -5.95 -7.70 -9.28
C ALA A 55 -5.65 -6.55 -8.31
N TRP A 56 -5.14 -5.41 -8.79
CA TRP A 56 -4.94 -4.21 -7.95
C TRP A 56 -6.25 -3.65 -7.43
N ARG A 57 -7.27 -3.50 -8.28
CA ARG A 57 -8.57 -2.96 -7.84
C ARG A 57 -9.15 -3.79 -6.69
N TYR A 58 -9.27 -5.10 -6.87
CA TYR A 58 -9.94 -5.98 -5.90
C TYR A 58 -9.07 -6.29 -4.67
N SER A 59 -7.75 -6.38 -4.80
CA SER A 59 -6.86 -6.62 -3.64
C SER A 59 -6.75 -5.41 -2.71
N PHE A 60 -7.06 -4.20 -3.22
CA PHE A 60 -7.10 -2.97 -2.44
C PHE A 60 -8.52 -2.53 -2.04
N MET A 61 -9.59 -3.18 -2.52
CA MET A 61 -10.97 -2.90 -2.08
C MET A 61 -11.18 -2.92 -0.55
N PRO A 62 -10.51 -3.79 0.24
CA PRO A 62 -10.59 -3.74 1.69
C PRO A 62 -10.23 -2.37 2.28
N THR A 63 -9.38 -1.59 1.61
CA THR A 63 -8.98 -0.26 2.09
C THR A 63 -10.11 0.77 2.12
N ILE A 64 -11.20 0.53 1.39
CA ILE A 64 -12.43 1.33 1.43
C ILE A 64 -13.50 0.64 2.30
N ILE A 65 -13.66 -0.68 2.15
CA ILE A 65 -14.72 -1.43 2.84
C ILE A 65 -14.49 -1.48 4.35
N ILE A 66 -13.27 -1.81 4.77
CA ILE A 66 -12.94 -1.99 6.19
C ILE A 66 -13.17 -0.73 7.03
N PRO A 67 -12.75 0.49 6.62
CA PRO A 67 -13.09 1.71 7.36
C PRO A 67 -14.60 1.88 7.58
N ILE A 68 -15.43 1.58 6.58
CA ILE A 68 -16.89 1.66 6.69
C ILE A 68 -17.40 0.61 7.69
N LEU A 69 -16.91 -0.63 7.59
CA LEU A 69 -17.28 -1.70 8.53
C LEU A 69 -16.87 -1.34 9.97
N VAL A 70 -15.71 -0.70 10.17
CA VAL A 70 -15.31 -0.22 11.49
C VAL A 70 -16.31 0.78 12.04
N LEU A 71 -16.78 1.74 11.23
CA LEU A 71 -17.78 2.72 11.69
C LEU A 71 -19.15 2.08 12.00
N LEU A 72 -19.55 1.05 11.24
CA LEU A 72 -20.85 0.40 11.41
C LEU A 72 -20.89 -0.63 12.55
N PHE A 73 -19.78 -1.34 12.78
CA PHE A 73 -19.74 -2.51 13.67
C PHE A 73 -18.87 -2.32 14.92
N THR A 74 -18.29 -1.14 15.11
CA THR A 74 -17.55 -0.81 16.34
C THR A 74 -18.12 0.43 17.01
N PRO A 75 -17.89 0.64 18.31
CA PRO A 75 -18.47 1.78 19.03
C PRO A 75 -18.04 3.17 18.51
N ALA A 76 -16.94 3.24 17.76
CA ALA A 76 -16.34 4.46 17.21
C ALA A 76 -16.23 5.61 18.23
N ARG A 77 -15.83 5.29 19.47
CA ARG A 77 -15.89 6.19 20.65
C ARG A 77 -15.26 7.56 20.45
N TYR A 78 -14.22 7.63 19.62
CA TYR A 78 -13.42 8.83 19.43
C TYR A 78 -13.55 9.46 18.04
N ILE A 79 -14.44 8.96 17.18
CA ILE A 79 -14.51 9.43 15.78
C ILE A 79 -14.95 10.90 15.67
N PHE A 80 -15.81 11.37 16.58
CA PHE A 80 -16.36 12.73 16.54
C PHE A 80 -15.39 13.81 17.05
N TYR A 81 -14.22 13.41 17.56
CA TYR A 81 -13.20 14.39 17.95
C TYR A 81 -12.49 14.92 16.71
N PRO A 82 -12.28 16.24 16.57
CA PRO A 82 -11.78 16.85 15.33
C PRO A 82 -10.49 16.22 14.80
N LYS A 83 -9.51 15.96 15.67
CA LYS A 83 -8.24 15.31 15.29
C LYS A 83 -8.47 13.94 14.67
N ASN A 84 -9.27 13.09 15.31
CA ASN A 84 -9.51 11.72 14.86
C ASN A 84 -10.39 11.71 13.61
N ALA A 85 -11.39 12.60 13.52
CA ALA A 85 -12.20 12.78 12.32
C ALA A 85 -11.34 13.19 11.11
N ILE A 86 -10.43 14.15 11.29
CA ILE A 86 -9.52 14.61 10.25
C ILE A 86 -8.54 13.50 9.86
N ALA A 87 -7.92 12.82 10.84
CA ALA A 87 -7.00 11.72 10.56
C ALA A 87 -7.71 10.56 9.82
N PHE A 88 -8.93 10.21 10.25
CA PHE A 88 -9.76 9.22 9.58
C PHE A 88 -10.07 9.66 8.15
N GLY A 89 -10.53 10.89 7.95
CA GLY A 89 -10.92 11.43 6.65
C GLY A 89 -9.75 11.48 5.66
N ILE A 90 -8.58 11.98 6.08
CA ILE A 90 -7.37 12.02 5.25
C ILE A 90 -6.93 10.59 4.89
N THR A 91 -6.87 9.70 5.87
CA THR A 91 -6.45 8.30 5.65
C THR A 91 -7.43 7.56 4.74
N PHE A 92 -8.73 7.78 4.92
CA PHE A 92 -9.78 7.22 4.09
C PHE A 92 -9.68 7.74 2.66
N PHE A 93 -9.53 9.05 2.47
CA PHE A 93 -9.36 9.66 1.16
C PHE A 93 -8.11 9.11 0.43
N HIS A 94 -6.98 8.98 1.13
CA HIS A 94 -5.80 8.38 0.54
C HIS A 94 -6.03 6.92 0.10
N CYS A 95 -6.87 6.13 0.79
CA CYS A 95 -7.20 4.77 0.37
C CYS A 95 -7.96 4.69 -0.98
N PHE A 96 -8.57 5.79 -1.44
CA PHE A 96 -9.17 5.85 -2.79
C PHE A 96 -8.11 5.83 -3.90
N TYR A 97 -6.91 6.37 -3.63
CA TYR A 97 -5.86 6.43 -4.64
C TYR A 97 -5.45 5.03 -5.15
N PRO A 98 -4.96 4.09 -4.33
CA PRO A 98 -4.56 2.78 -4.83
C PRO A 98 -5.76 1.98 -5.37
N THR A 99 -6.92 2.08 -4.72
CA THR A 99 -8.10 1.26 -5.04
C THR A 99 -8.80 1.67 -6.33
N ILE A 100 -8.97 2.98 -6.56
CA ILE A 100 -9.74 3.50 -7.69
C ILE A 100 -8.84 4.21 -8.70
N LEU A 101 -8.07 5.22 -8.26
CA LEU A 101 -7.36 6.10 -9.19
C LEU A 101 -6.18 5.39 -9.86
N TYR A 102 -5.25 4.87 -9.07
CA TYR A 102 -4.07 4.15 -9.55
C TYR A 102 -4.48 2.87 -10.28
N SER A 103 -5.36 2.04 -9.71
CA SER A 103 -5.82 0.81 -10.35
C SER A 103 -6.41 1.06 -11.74
N SER A 104 -7.13 2.17 -11.93
CA SER A 104 -7.71 2.55 -13.23
C SER A 104 -6.66 3.01 -14.24
N LYS A 105 -5.55 3.58 -13.75
CA LYS A 105 -4.41 4.03 -14.55
C LYS A 105 -3.46 2.90 -14.94
N ILE A 106 -3.51 1.74 -14.28
CA ILE A 106 -2.62 0.61 -14.62
C ILE A 106 -2.68 0.30 -16.12
N SER A 107 -1.50 0.32 -16.74
CA SER A 107 -1.30 0.04 -18.15
C SER A 107 -1.82 -1.34 -18.55
N ARG A 108 -2.34 -1.44 -19.78
CA ARG A 108 -2.68 -2.72 -20.41
C ARG A 108 -1.46 -3.63 -20.64
N HIS A 109 -0.26 -3.04 -20.69
CA HIS A 109 1.01 -3.75 -20.83
C HIS A 109 1.58 -4.18 -19.45
N ALA A 110 0.77 -4.13 -18.39
CA ALA A 110 1.14 -4.64 -17.08
C ALA A 110 1.15 -6.17 -17.03
N HIS A 111 2.18 -6.76 -16.42
CA HIS A 111 2.23 -8.20 -16.23
C HIS A 111 1.08 -8.66 -15.33
N PRO A 112 0.42 -9.77 -15.66
CA PRO A 112 -0.64 -10.31 -14.83
C PRO A 112 -0.11 -10.77 -13.47
N ILE A 113 -0.98 -10.68 -12.47
CA ILE A 113 -0.70 -11.00 -11.07
C ILE A 113 -1.29 -12.37 -10.76
N GLY A 114 -0.51 -13.25 -10.15
CA GLY A 114 -1.00 -14.56 -9.72
C GLY A 114 -1.90 -14.49 -8.49
N ILE A 115 -2.76 -15.50 -8.33
CA ILE A 115 -3.78 -15.52 -7.28
C ILE A 115 -3.19 -15.44 -5.85
N LEU A 116 -2.05 -16.06 -5.58
CA LEU A 116 -1.46 -16.00 -4.24
C LEU A 116 -0.99 -14.58 -3.87
N VAL A 117 -0.39 -13.86 -4.81
CA VAL A 117 0.02 -12.47 -4.60
C VAL A 117 -1.21 -11.59 -4.35
N PHE A 118 -2.24 -11.79 -5.15
CA PHE A 118 -3.53 -11.12 -4.96
C PHE A 118 -4.09 -11.34 -3.55
N LEU A 119 -4.16 -12.61 -3.10
CA LEU A 119 -4.65 -12.96 -1.77
C LEU A 119 -3.78 -12.40 -0.65
N ALA A 120 -2.45 -12.41 -0.82
CA ALA A 120 -1.55 -11.86 0.17
C ALA A 120 -1.77 -10.36 0.37
N ILE A 121 -1.85 -9.60 -0.73
CA ILE A 121 -2.15 -8.15 -0.71
C ILE A 121 -3.52 -7.90 -0.07
N PHE A 122 -4.54 -8.69 -0.44
CA PHE A 122 -5.88 -8.57 0.11
C PHE A 122 -5.90 -8.77 1.63
N VAL A 123 -5.29 -9.84 2.14
CA VAL A 123 -5.26 -10.15 3.58
C VAL A 123 -4.49 -9.07 4.36
N VAL A 124 -3.33 -8.66 3.85
CA VAL A 124 -2.54 -7.58 4.48
C VAL A 124 -3.36 -6.29 4.54
N ASN A 125 -4.07 -5.93 3.46
CA ASN A 125 -4.94 -4.75 3.47
C ASN A 125 -6.09 -4.89 4.46
N VAL A 126 -6.75 -6.05 4.56
CA VAL A 126 -7.82 -6.27 5.56
C VAL A 126 -7.30 -6.03 6.98
N VAL A 127 -6.22 -6.71 7.35
CA VAL A 127 -5.67 -6.67 8.71
C VAL A 127 -5.13 -5.28 9.04
N HIS A 128 -4.34 -4.70 8.13
CA HIS A 128 -3.74 -3.38 8.33
C HIS A 128 -4.81 -2.29 8.45
N LYS A 129 -5.80 -2.29 7.55
CA LYS A 129 -6.83 -1.24 7.55
C LYS A 129 -7.77 -1.38 8.73
N PHE A 130 -8.08 -2.62 9.14
CA PHE A 130 -8.82 -2.84 10.38
C PHE A 130 -8.06 -2.24 11.57
N TYR A 131 -6.76 -2.55 11.70
CA TYR A 131 -5.94 -2.04 12.78
C TYR A 131 -5.89 -0.50 12.82
N VAL A 132 -5.60 0.14 11.68
CA VAL A 132 -5.50 1.61 11.58
C VAL A 132 -6.82 2.29 11.89
N PHE A 133 -7.91 1.91 11.21
CA PHE A 133 -9.19 2.59 11.38
C PHE A 133 -9.86 2.27 12.72
N HIS A 134 -9.73 1.05 13.23
CA HIS A 134 -10.16 0.74 14.60
C HIS A 134 -9.33 1.53 15.62
N GLY A 135 -8.02 1.69 15.38
CA GLY A 135 -7.13 2.51 16.19
C GLY A 135 -7.63 3.94 16.31
N ILE A 136 -7.84 4.60 15.16
CA ILE A 136 -8.33 5.99 15.10
C ILE A 136 -9.73 6.13 15.72
N ALA A 137 -10.64 5.19 15.46
CA ALA A 137 -12.03 5.32 15.89
C ALA A 137 -12.27 4.94 17.37
N ASN A 138 -11.50 4.01 17.95
CA ASN A 138 -11.81 3.41 19.26
C ASN A 138 -10.67 3.42 20.28
N VAL A 139 -9.41 3.59 19.87
CA VAL A 139 -8.26 3.39 20.76
C VAL A 139 -7.54 4.70 21.03
N LEU A 140 -7.26 5.47 19.97
CA LEU A 140 -6.49 6.70 20.04
C LEU A 140 -7.31 7.77 20.73
N THR A 141 -6.90 8.10 21.96
CA THR A 141 -7.54 9.16 22.72
C THR A 141 -7.34 10.50 22.01
N PRO A 142 -8.35 11.38 22.06
CA PRO A 142 -8.23 12.72 21.55
C PRO A 142 -7.09 13.43 22.29
N GLU A 143 -6.14 13.96 21.54
CA GLU A 143 -5.11 14.85 22.06
C GLU A 143 -5.12 16.11 21.20
N SER A 144 -4.54 17.17 21.71
CA SER A 144 -4.39 18.44 21.02
C SER A 144 -3.50 18.31 19.79
N PHE A 145 -3.63 19.25 18.85
CA PHE A 145 -2.70 19.39 17.73
C PHE A 145 -1.34 19.83 18.27
N THR A 146 -0.42 18.89 18.43
CA THR A 146 0.96 19.16 18.84
C THR A 146 1.86 19.33 17.62
N LEU A 147 3.02 19.98 17.80
CA LEU A 147 4.01 20.16 16.74
C LEU A 147 4.40 18.83 16.06
N PRO A 148 4.65 17.71 16.79
CA PRO A 148 4.92 16.41 16.17
C PRO A 148 3.80 15.92 15.24
N VAL A 149 2.54 16.12 15.63
CA VAL A 149 1.37 15.74 14.81
C VAL A 149 1.33 16.56 13.51
N CYS A 150 1.56 17.86 13.60
CA CYS A 150 1.61 18.74 12.42
C CYS A 150 2.78 18.38 11.50
N CYS A 151 3.98 18.15 12.05
CA CYS A 151 5.14 17.71 11.27
C CYS A 151 4.89 16.36 10.59
N GLY A 152 4.30 15.41 11.32
CA GLY A 152 3.90 14.11 10.77
C GLY A 152 2.94 14.27 9.59
N ALA A 153 1.93 15.12 9.71
CA ALA A 153 0.98 15.39 8.62
C ALA A 153 1.66 16.00 7.38
N VAL A 154 2.60 16.93 7.54
CA VAL A 154 3.36 17.53 6.42
C VAL A 154 4.23 16.50 5.73
N ILE A 155 4.95 15.68 6.48
CA ILE A 155 5.78 14.58 5.94
C ILE A 155 4.89 13.58 5.19
N SER A 156 3.72 13.24 5.76
CA SER A 156 2.74 12.39 5.10
C SER A 156 2.24 12.98 3.77
N ALA A 157 1.88 14.26 3.76
CA ALA A 157 1.42 14.93 2.54
C ALA A 157 2.51 14.97 1.46
N PHE A 158 3.74 15.31 1.85
CA PHE A 158 4.89 15.33 0.93
C PHE A 158 5.10 13.98 0.28
N GLY A 159 5.09 12.90 1.06
CA GLY A 159 5.35 11.60 0.49
C GLY A 159 4.22 11.02 -0.34
N VAL A 160 2.96 11.32 -0.02
CA VAL A 160 1.83 11.01 -0.91
C VAL A 160 2.00 11.71 -2.25
N ALA A 161 2.40 13.00 -2.25
CA ALA A 161 2.66 13.74 -3.48
C ALA A 161 3.81 13.12 -4.30
N VAL A 162 4.92 12.75 -3.64
CA VAL A 162 6.05 12.07 -4.27
C VAL A 162 5.61 10.73 -4.87
N ASN A 163 4.90 9.89 -4.12
CA ASN A 163 4.41 8.60 -4.60
C ASN A 163 3.51 8.78 -5.85
N HIS A 164 2.52 9.66 -5.78
CA HIS A 164 1.58 9.89 -6.88
C HIS A 164 2.26 10.40 -8.15
N TYR A 165 3.20 11.34 -8.00
CA TYR A 165 3.94 11.92 -9.12
C TYR A 165 4.79 10.86 -9.84
N HIS A 166 5.53 10.04 -9.10
CA HIS A 166 6.42 9.05 -9.70
C HIS A 166 5.67 7.82 -10.25
N ASP A 167 4.54 7.43 -9.64
CA ASP A 167 3.67 6.40 -10.20
C ASP A 167 3.05 6.83 -11.55
N ALA A 168 2.73 8.11 -11.71
CA ALA A 168 2.23 8.65 -12.98
C ALA A 168 3.29 8.55 -14.09
N ILE A 169 4.55 8.88 -13.79
CA ILE A 169 5.68 8.72 -14.72
C ILE A 169 5.85 7.25 -15.14
N LEU A 170 5.87 6.32 -14.17
CA LEU A 170 6.03 4.90 -14.45
C LEU A 170 4.88 4.32 -15.28
N THR A 171 3.66 4.78 -15.01
CA THR A 171 2.48 4.38 -15.77
C THR A 171 2.58 4.86 -17.22
N ALA A 172 2.95 6.12 -17.45
CA ALA A 172 3.11 6.68 -18.78
C ALA A 172 4.17 5.94 -19.62
N LEU A 173 5.33 5.63 -19.01
CA LEU A 173 6.37 4.84 -19.67
C LEU A 173 5.88 3.44 -20.07
N ARG A 174 5.03 2.84 -19.25
CA ARG A 174 4.50 1.50 -19.50
C ARG A 174 3.44 1.49 -20.61
N ASP A 175 2.68 2.58 -20.74
CA ASP A 175 1.71 2.77 -21.81
C ASP A 175 2.34 2.91 -23.20
N GLU A 176 3.64 3.23 -23.28
CA GLU A 176 4.38 3.19 -24.55
C GLU A 176 4.50 1.77 -25.14
N GLY A 177 4.35 0.73 -24.32
CA GLY A 177 4.38 -0.67 -24.76
C GLY A 177 5.76 -1.17 -25.23
N LYS A 178 6.84 -0.40 -25.00
CA LYS A 178 8.22 -0.72 -25.43
C LYS A 178 9.01 -1.57 -24.43
N GLY A 179 8.32 -2.34 -23.58
CA GLY A 179 8.97 -3.07 -22.48
C GLY A 179 9.52 -2.16 -21.38
N TYR A 180 10.48 -2.64 -20.58
CA TYR A 180 11.06 -1.87 -19.48
C TYR A 180 11.91 -0.70 -20.00
N GLN A 181 11.60 0.51 -19.53
CA GLN A 181 12.32 1.75 -19.84
C GLN A 181 12.92 2.33 -18.56
N ILE A 182 14.07 2.99 -18.67
CA ILE A 182 14.68 3.69 -17.53
C ILE A 182 13.87 4.97 -17.27
N PRO A 183 13.27 5.13 -16.07
CA PRO A 183 12.48 6.31 -15.78
C PRO A 183 13.40 7.53 -15.61
N MET A 184 12.99 8.64 -16.22
CA MET A 184 13.69 9.92 -16.16
C MET A 184 12.76 11.00 -15.60
N GLY A 185 13.33 11.98 -14.89
CA GLY A 185 12.61 13.12 -14.32
C GLY A 185 12.25 12.98 -12.84
N GLY A 186 12.06 14.12 -12.16
CA GLY A 186 11.81 14.17 -10.73
C GLY A 186 12.94 13.56 -9.90
N LEU A 187 12.59 12.75 -8.90
CA LEU A 187 13.55 12.07 -8.02
C LEU A 187 14.20 10.83 -8.67
N PHE A 188 13.76 10.39 -9.85
CA PHE A 188 14.40 9.28 -10.55
C PHE A 188 15.86 9.57 -10.92
N THR A 189 16.27 10.84 -10.96
CA THR A 189 17.68 11.22 -11.18
C THR A 189 18.57 10.95 -9.97
N TRP A 190 18.00 10.73 -8.78
CA TRP A 190 18.72 10.57 -7.52
C TRP A 190 18.55 9.18 -6.92
N ILE A 191 17.36 8.60 -7.04
CA ILE A 191 16.99 7.33 -6.43
C ILE A 191 16.20 6.48 -7.42
N SER A 192 16.39 5.15 -7.38
CA SER A 192 15.77 4.23 -8.34
C SER A 192 14.27 4.04 -8.13
N CYS A 193 13.80 4.10 -6.88
CA CYS A 193 12.40 3.82 -6.51
C CYS A 193 11.79 4.96 -5.65
N PRO A 194 11.71 6.20 -6.15
CA PRO A 194 11.09 7.31 -5.43
C PRO A 194 9.61 7.07 -5.14
N ASN A 195 8.94 6.28 -5.97
CA ASN A 195 7.55 5.90 -5.75
C ASN A 195 7.36 4.96 -4.54
N TYR A 196 8.41 4.33 -4.02
CA TYR A 196 8.30 3.52 -2.80
C TYR A 196 8.23 4.38 -1.54
N TYR A 197 8.40 5.70 -1.69
CA TYR A 197 8.21 6.64 -0.60
C TYR A 197 6.73 6.72 -0.25
N ASN A 198 6.29 5.83 0.63
CA ASN A 198 4.97 5.89 1.23
C ASN A 198 5.13 6.32 2.69
N PRO A 199 4.89 7.59 3.03
CA PRO A 199 4.87 7.97 4.42
C PRO A 199 3.63 7.33 5.04
N LEU A 200 3.82 6.53 6.08
CA LEU A 200 2.71 6.09 6.93
C LEU A 200 1.91 7.34 7.32
N LEU A 201 0.68 7.44 6.82
CA LEU A 201 -0.22 8.54 7.10
C LEU A 201 -0.60 8.51 8.58
N VAL A 202 -0.31 9.63 9.26
CA VAL A 202 -0.88 10.09 10.53
C VAL A 202 -1.37 8.94 11.42
N ALA A 203 -0.44 8.25 12.06
CA ALA A 203 -0.71 7.60 13.33
C ALA A 203 -0.02 8.45 14.42
N PRO A 204 -0.77 8.96 15.42
CA PRO A 204 -0.17 9.58 16.60
C PRO A 204 0.70 8.59 17.38
#